data_AF-A0A9W4KDR1-F1
#
_entry.id   AF-A0A9W4KDR1-F1
#
_cell.length_a   1.000
_cell.length_b   1.000
_cell.length_c   1.000
_cell.angle_alpha   90.00
_cell.angle_beta   90.00
_cell.angle_gamma   90.00
#
_symmetry.space_group_name_H-M   'P 1'
#
loop_
_entity.id
_entity.type
_entity.pdbx_description
1 polymer ?
#
loop_
_entity_poly.entity_id
_entity_poly.type
_entity_poly.pdbx_seq_one_letter_code
_entity_poly.pdbx_strand_id
1 'polypeptide(L)'
;MDQASTNRDLSRSREQAEERTRPTTFVEFLRHSHNLLSRPLRVETPSRSTTGKIPLPTGKYCPTRLEHWTDCSAQQLELYKSVYSYIQLIPGGGGAPHLFSSLHEVEGLGRRLCRKPISSEQDLEAYERFAVEENVHDIITELCKLPAARDEFGLGDGIQFSNHANSLNENEDIEADASQPSSVHHPRPDQFCIHRVDDNTTTLLTSVEYKPPHKLPVATLRMGLRPMDLWKDMVRSNKIPTDQEAKLRYNAERLVCSALVQEYHVMIQEGLEYSYVTNGTARVLLR
;
A
#
# COMPACT_ATOMS: atom_id res chain seq x y z
N MET A 1 -6.71 -45.37 32.33
CA MET A 1 -6.58 -43.98 31.84
C MET A 1 -7.54 -43.13 32.63
N ASP A 2 -7.04 -42.08 33.28
CA ASP A 2 -7.74 -41.33 34.32
C ASP A 2 -8.74 -40.33 33.70
N GLN A 3 -10.05 -40.45 34.03
CA GLN A 3 -11.10 -39.56 33.49
C GLN A 3 -10.86 -38.08 33.85
N ALA A 4 -10.19 -37.82 34.98
CA ALA A 4 -9.85 -36.48 35.41
C ALA A 4 -8.77 -35.81 34.54
N SER A 5 -7.83 -36.59 33.98
CA SER A 5 -6.84 -36.04 33.05
C SER A 5 -7.49 -35.71 31.70
N THR A 6 -8.33 -36.61 31.19
CA THR A 6 -9.05 -36.40 29.92
C THR A 6 -9.95 -35.16 29.94
N ASN A 7 -10.68 -34.91 31.03
CA ASN A 7 -11.53 -33.71 31.15
C ASN A 7 -10.72 -32.40 31.24
N ARG A 8 -9.54 -32.43 31.89
CA ARG A 8 -8.64 -31.26 31.91
C ARG A 8 -8.04 -30.98 30.54
N ASP A 9 -7.65 -32.02 29.81
CA ASP A 9 -7.08 -31.88 28.47
C ASP A 9 -8.12 -31.36 27.47
N LEU A 10 -9.38 -31.83 27.56
CA LEU A 10 -10.49 -31.31 26.75
C LEU A 10 -10.80 -29.84 27.07
N SER A 11 -10.82 -29.47 28.35
CA SER A 11 -11.06 -28.08 28.77
C SER A 11 -9.97 -27.15 28.26
N ARG A 12 -8.70 -27.54 28.41
CA ARG A 12 -7.55 -26.78 27.89
C ARG A 12 -7.57 -26.64 26.37
N SER A 13 -7.91 -27.72 25.66
CA SER A 13 -8.02 -27.71 24.19
C SER A 13 -9.11 -26.74 23.73
N ARG A 14 -10.24 -26.72 24.43
CA ARG A 14 -11.34 -25.79 24.16
C ARG A 14 -10.94 -24.33 24.43
N GLU A 15 -10.32 -24.04 25.56
CA GLU A 15 -9.82 -22.70 25.88
C GLU A 15 -8.82 -22.20 24.82
N GLN A 16 -7.90 -23.06 24.36
CA GLN A 16 -6.97 -22.71 23.28
C GLN A 16 -7.67 -22.46 21.95
N ALA A 17 -8.71 -23.23 21.63
CA ALA A 17 -9.49 -23.02 20.42
C ALA A 17 -10.23 -21.68 20.49
N GLU A 18 -10.90 -21.39 21.60
CA GLU A 18 -11.62 -20.14 21.84
C GLU A 18 -10.66 -18.93 21.75
N GLU A 19 -9.48 -19.02 22.34
CA GLU A 19 -8.44 -17.99 22.27
C GLU A 19 -7.91 -17.76 20.84
N ARG A 20 -7.88 -18.80 20.01
CA ARG A 20 -7.43 -18.69 18.61
C ARG A 20 -8.50 -18.14 17.68
N THR A 21 -9.77 -18.31 18.02
CA THR A 21 -10.91 -17.88 17.20
C THR A 21 -11.54 -16.58 17.68
N ARG A 22 -11.23 -16.11 18.89
CA ARG A 22 -11.72 -14.80 19.34
C ARG A 22 -11.14 -13.69 18.46
N PRO A 23 -11.89 -12.59 18.25
CA PRO A 23 -11.34 -11.38 17.69
C PRO A 23 -10.13 -10.89 18.48
N THR A 24 -9.19 -10.25 17.78
CA THR A 24 -7.95 -9.75 18.36
C THR A 24 -8.08 -8.30 18.80
N THR A 25 -7.30 -7.91 19.80
CA THR A 25 -7.06 -6.49 20.09
C THR A 25 -6.24 -5.87 18.96
N PHE A 26 -6.22 -4.54 18.87
CA PHE A 26 -5.43 -3.84 17.85
C PHE A 26 -3.93 -4.22 17.87
N VAL A 27 -3.34 -4.38 19.06
CA VAL A 27 -1.92 -4.73 19.19
C VAL A 27 -1.64 -6.17 18.78
N GLU A 28 -2.53 -7.09 19.17
CA GLU A 28 -2.46 -8.49 18.75
C GLU A 28 -2.59 -8.59 17.23
N PHE A 29 -3.57 -7.91 16.65
CA PHE A 29 -3.80 -7.84 15.21
C PHE A 29 -2.56 -7.38 14.45
N LEU A 30 -2.00 -6.22 14.80
CA LEU A 30 -0.79 -5.70 14.14
C LEU A 30 0.40 -6.67 14.25
N ARG A 31 0.56 -7.30 15.42
CA ARG A 31 1.63 -8.29 15.65
C ARG A 31 1.43 -9.53 14.80
N HIS A 32 0.20 -10.04 14.69
CA HIS A 32 -0.12 -11.20 13.86
C HIS A 32 0.05 -10.88 12.38
N SER A 33 -0.46 -9.75 11.91
CA SER A 33 -0.28 -9.28 10.52
C SER A 33 1.21 -9.16 10.17
N HIS A 34 2.02 -8.55 11.04
CA HIS A 34 3.46 -8.46 10.81
C HIS A 34 4.12 -9.85 10.72
N ASN A 35 3.87 -10.72 11.69
CA ASN A 35 4.58 -12.01 11.79
C ASN A 35 4.11 -13.05 10.78
N LEU A 36 2.84 -13.01 10.38
CA LEU A 36 2.20 -14.06 9.58
C LEU A 36 1.95 -13.63 8.13
N LEU A 37 1.88 -12.33 7.83
CA LEU A 37 1.63 -11.81 6.49
C LEU A 37 2.87 -11.11 5.91
N SER A 38 3.40 -10.09 6.60
CA SER A 38 4.46 -9.24 6.04
C SER A 38 5.85 -9.90 6.11
N ARG A 39 6.22 -10.42 7.29
CA ARG A 39 7.55 -11.01 7.51
C ARG A 39 7.81 -12.29 6.69
N PRO A 40 6.83 -13.18 6.47
CA PRO A 40 7.01 -14.37 5.64
C PRO A 40 6.92 -14.10 4.12
N LEU A 41 6.66 -12.85 3.71
CA LEU A 41 6.57 -12.49 2.30
C LEU A 41 7.89 -12.78 1.59
N ARG A 42 7.80 -13.46 0.45
CA ARG A 42 8.97 -13.84 -0.36
C ARG A 42 8.84 -13.25 -1.75
N VAL A 43 9.98 -12.95 -2.35
CA VAL A 43 10.11 -12.45 -3.71
C VAL A 43 10.77 -13.53 -4.56
N GLU A 44 10.22 -13.78 -5.75
CA GLU A 44 10.78 -14.75 -6.68
C GLU A 44 11.97 -14.14 -7.44
N THR A 45 12.85 -15.01 -7.92
CA THR A 45 13.95 -14.62 -8.80
C THR A 45 13.44 -14.01 -10.11
N PRO A 46 14.11 -12.99 -10.68
CA PRO A 46 13.69 -12.37 -11.94
C PRO A 46 13.56 -13.37 -13.10
N SER A 47 14.38 -14.43 -13.14
CA SER A 47 14.34 -15.46 -14.19
C SER A 47 13.08 -16.35 -14.14
N ARG A 48 12.36 -16.36 -13.01
CA ARG A 48 11.13 -17.13 -12.79
C ARG A 48 9.91 -16.23 -12.58
N SER A 49 10.04 -14.96 -12.93
CA SER A 49 9.01 -13.94 -12.77
C SER A 49 8.50 -13.46 -14.13
N THR A 50 7.35 -12.80 -14.11
CA THR A 50 6.78 -12.13 -15.29
C THR A 50 7.80 -11.18 -15.92
N THR A 51 7.83 -11.18 -17.24
CA THR A 51 8.69 -10.29 -18.02
C THR A 51 8.02 -8.93 -18.20
N GLY A 52 8.77 -7.96 -18.73
CA GLY A 52 8.32 -6.58 -18.90
C GLY A 52 9.15 -5.62 -18.06
N LYS A 53 9.33 -4.42 -18.59
CA LYS A 53 10.08 -3.35 -17.94
C LYS A 53 9.12 -2.25 -17.53
N ILE A 54 9.47 -1.50 -16.49
CA ILE A 54 8.80 -0.25 -16.20
C ILE A 54 8.98 0.67 -17.42
N PRO A 55 7.90 1.14 -18.05
CA PRO A 55 8.01 1.97 -19.24
C PRO A 55 8.63 3.33 -18.89
N LEU A 56 9.28 3.94 -19.88
CA LEU A 56 9.72 5.32 -19.72
C LEU A 56 8.48 6.23 -19.68
N PRO A 57 8.42 7.18 -18.74
CA PRO A 57 7.27 8.06 -18.57
C PRO A 57 7.27 9.22 -19.60
N THR A 58 7.39 8.89 -20.89
CA THR A 58 7.44 9.89 -21.96
C THR A 58 6.13 10.67 -22.04
N GLY A 59 6.21 12.00 -22.11
CA GLY A 59 5.03 12.87 -22.22
C GLY A 59 4.26 13.10 -20.92
N LYS A 60 4.74 12.56 -19.78
CA LYS A 60 4.13 12.72 -18.46
C LYS A 60 4.68 13.95 -17.72
N TYR A 61 3.88 14.50 -16.81
CA TYR A 61 4.32 15.52 -15.86
C TYR A 61 5.47 14.98 -15.02
N CYS A 62 6.54 15.77 -14.90
CA CYS A 62 7.76 15.37 -14.24
C CYS A 62 8.10 16.36 -13.13
N PRO A 63 8.38 15.90 -11.90
CA PRO A 63 8.78 16.80 -10.83
C PRO A 63 10.17 17.38 -11.14
N THR A 64 10.37 18.65 -10.82
CA THR A 64 11.67 19.30 -11.04
C THR A 64 12.72 18.77 -10.08
N ARG A 65 12.35 18.56 -8.81
CA ARG A 65 13.23 18.11 -7.74
C ARG A 65 12.65 16.86 -7.09
N LEU A 66 13.54 15.96 -6.69
CA LEU A 66 13.22 14.88 -5.77
C LEU A 66 13.91 15.19 -4.45
N GLU A 67 13.15 15.20 -3.37
CA GLU A 67 13.64 15.55 -2.03
C GLU A 67 13.17 14.53 -1.00
N HIS A 68 13.88 14.46 0.13
CA HIS A 68 13.47 13.60 1.24
C HIS A 68 12.39 14.31 2.06
N TRP A 69 11.27 13.63 2.29
CA TRP A 69 10.22 14.12 3.16
C TRP A 69 10.63 13.98 4.64
N THR A 70 11.32 14.99 5.15
CA THR A 70 12.06 14.92 6.42
C THR A 70 11.22 14.69 7.67
N ASP A 71 9.97 15.15 7.71
CA ASP A 71 9.06 15.03 8.85
C ASP A 71 8.02 13.91 8.69
N CYS A 72 8.04 13.16 7.58
CA CYS A 72 7.08 12.09 7.30
C CYS A 72 6.96 11.08 8.46
N SER A 73 8.09 10.60 8.99
CA SER A 73 8.08 9.62 10.09
C SER A 73 7.51 10.18 11.39
N ALA A 74 7.71 11.47 11.67
CA ALA A 74 7.13 12.10 12.86
C ALA A 74 5.60 12.20 12.72
N GLN A 75 5.12 12.67 11.56
CA GLN A 75 3.69 12.75 11.25
C GLN A 75 3.03 11.37 11.30
N GLN A 76 3.65 10.33 10.74
CA GLN A 76 3.13 8.96 10.81
C GLN A 76 3.04 8.43 12.24
N LEU A 77 4.01 8.75 13.09
CA LEU A 77 3.98 8.35 14.49
C LEU A 77 2.87 9.06 15.27
N GLU A 78 2.63 10.35 14.99
CA GLU A 78 1.53 11.11 15.59
C GLU A 78 0.17 10.54 15.18
N LEU A 79 -0.03 10.29 13.88
CA LEU A 79 -1.22 9.62 13.36
C LEU A 79 -1.43 8.25 13.99
N TYR A 80 -0.37 7.43 14.06
CA TYR A 80 -0.44 6.11 14.72
C TYR A 80 -0.87 6.21 16.19
N LYS A 81 -0.32 7.17 16.95
CA LYS A 81 -0.69 7.39 18.35
C LYS A 81 -2.15 7.82 18.50
N SER A 82 -2.64 8.69 17.60
CA SER A 82 -4.03 9.13 17.62
C SER A 82 -4.97 7.96 17.31
N VAL A 83 -4.72 7.22 16.22
CA VAL A 83 -5.46 6.01 15.85
C VAL A 83 -5.48 5.00 16.98
N TYR A 84 -4.32 4.71 17.58
CA TYR A 84 -4.21 3.81 18.71
C TYR A 84 -5.11 4.27 19.88
N SER A 85 -5.06 5.55 20.21
CA SER A 85 -5.83 6.12 21.32
C SER A 85 -7.34 6.01 21.08
N TYR A 86 -7.82 6.34 19.88
CA TYR A 86 -9.23 6.20 19.53
C TYR A 86 -9.72 4.75 19.58
N ILE A 87 -8.93 3.81 19.06
CA ILE A 87 -9.31 2.40 19.10
C ILE A 87 -9.47 1.93 20.55
N GLN A 88 -8.63 2.40 21.49
CA GLN A 88 -8.79 2.05 22.92
C GLN A 88 -10.07 2.62 23.56
N LEU A 89 -10.68 3.66 22.98
CA LEU A 89 -11.93 4.24 23.49
C LEU A 89 -13.17 3.45 23.09
N ILE A 90 -13.07 2.53 22.11
CA ILE A 90 -14.20 1.72 21.68
C ILE A 90 -14.60 0.77 22.83
N PRO A 91 -15.88 0.73 23.24
CA PRO A 91 -16.32 -0.06 24.40
C PRO A 91 -15.97 -1.56 24.28
N GLY A 92 -15.14 -2.06 25.19
CA GLY A 92 -14.58 -3.42 25.17
C GLY A 92 -14.87 -4.29 26.40
N GLY A 93 -15.92 -3.99 27.17
CA GLY A 93 -16.34 -4.85 28.30
C GLY A 93 -15.31 -4.95 29.45
N GLY A 94 -14.50 -3.92 29.68
CA GLY A 94 -13.55 -3.83 30.81
C GLY A 94 -12.08 -4.04 30.47
N GLY A 95 -11.74 -4.27 29.19
CA GLY A 95 -10.36 -4.37 28.69
C GLY A 95 -10.19 -3.76 27.30
N ALA A 96 -9.02 -3.94 26.69
CA ALA A 96 -8.77 -3.51 25.32
C ALA A 96 -9.79 -4.17 24.37
N PRO A 97 -10.37 -3.42 23.42
CA PRO A 97 -11.45 -3.93 22.60
C PRO A 97 -10.94 -4.94 21.57
N HIS A 98 -11.69 -6.03 21.43
CA HIS A 98 -11.40 -7.15 20.55
C HIS A 98 -12.22 -7.01 19.27
N LEU A 99 -11.69 -6.26 18.30
CA LEU A 99 -12.45 -5.79 17.13
C LEU A 99 -11.98 -6.40 15.81
N PHE A 100 -10.77 -6.96 15.77
CA PHE A 100 -10.10 -7.30 14.53
C PHE A 100 -10.04 -8.82 14.31
N SER A 101 -9.67 -9.23 13.10
CA SER A 101 -9.63 -10.64 12.69
C SER A 101 -8.91 -11.52 13.72
N SER A 102 -9.44 -12.71 13.92
CA SER A 102 -8.89 -13.70 14.84
C SER A 102 -7.51 -14.19 14.37
N LEU A 103 -6.73 -14.77 15.29
CA LEU A 103 -5.46 -15.41 14.94
C LEU A 103 -5.67 -16.52 13.89
N HIS A 104 -6.76 -17.29 14.01
CA HIS A 104 -7.09 -18.34 13.04
C HIS A 104 -7.28 -17.81 11.61
N GLU A 105 -7.96 -16.67 11.46
CA GLU A 105 -8.18 -16.03 10.15
C GLU A 105 -6.88 -15.50 9.56
N VAL A 106 -6.07 -14.78 10.35
CA VAL A 106 -4.78 -14.23 9.90
C VAL A 106 -3.81 -15.35 9.50
N GLU A 107 -3.75 -16.45 10.25
CA GLU A 107 -2.97 -17.63 9.86
C GLU A 107 -3.50 -18.26 8.56
N GLY A 108 -4.82 -18.35 8.42
CA GLY A 108 -5.47 -18.84 7.22
C GLY A 108 -5.09 -18.03 5.99
N LEU A 109 -5.08 -16.70 6.13
CA LEU A 109 -4.68 -15.78 5.07
C LEU A 109 -3.18 -15.89 4.76
N GLY A 110 -2.31 -15.89 5.77
CA GLY A 110 -0.87 -16.04 5.61
C GLY A 110 -0.49 -17.34 4.88
N ARG A 111 -1.17 -18.45 5.20
CA ARG A 111 -0.98 -19.73 4.46
C ARG A 111 -1.28 -19.61 2.97
N ARG A 112 -2.26 -18.79 2.57
CA ARG A 112 -2.66 -18.62 1.16
C ARG A 112 -1.71 -17.66 0.45
N LEU A 113 -1.49 -16.48 1.02
CA LEU A 113 -0.69 -15.42 0.40
C LEU A 113 0.80 -15.77 0.35
N CYS A 114 1.36 -16.35 1.41
CA CYS A 114 2.79 -16.68 1.48
C CYS A 114 3.14 -18.05 0.87
N ARG A 115 2.15 -18.76 0.27
CA ARG A 115 2.35 -20.09 -0.33
C ARG A 115 3.42 -20.08 -1.43
N LYS A 116 3.41 -19.04 -2.26
CA LYS A 116 4.39 -18.80 -3.32
C LYS A 116 5.02 -17.41 -3.16
N PRO A 117 6.24 -17.19 -3.65
CA PRO A 117 6.81 -15.86 -3.69
C PRO A 117 6.09 -14.98 -4.73
N ILE A 118 6.12 -13.66 -4.55
CA ILE A 118 5.63 -12.70 -5.55
C ILE A 118 6.51 -12.81 -6.80
N SER A 119 5.88 -13.10 -7.94
CA SER A 119 6.53 -13.18 -9.25
C SER A 119 5.79 -12.43 -10.36
N SER A 120 4.68 -11.77 -10.04
CA SER A 120 3.80 -11.08 -10.99
C SER A 120 3.14 -9.85 -10.37
N GLU A 121 2.54 -9.00 -11.22
CA GLU A 121 1.68 -7.88 -10.79
C GLU A 121 0.45 -8.40 -10.07
N GLN A 122 -0.14 -9.48 -10.55
CA GLN A 122 -1.30 -10.12 -9.92
C GLN A 122 -0.98 -10.66 -8.53
N ASP A 123 0.23 -11.19 -8.31
CA ASP A 123 0.65 -11.65 -6.98
C ASP A 123 0.86 -10.49 -6.01
N LEU A 124 1.39 -9.37 -6.50
CA LEU A 124 1.54 -8.15 -5.70
C LEU A 124 0.17 -7.57 -5.35
N GLU A 125 -0.72 -7.45 -6.34
CA GLU A 125 -2.09 -6.96 -6.15
C GLU A 125 -2.84 -7.82 -5.12
N ALA A 126 -2.79 -9.15 -5.24
CA ALA A 126 -3.42 -10.04 -4.26
C ALA A 126 -2.83 -9.85 -2.85
N TYR A 127 -1.51 -9.67 -2.74
CA TYR A 127 -0.90 -9.40 -1.43
C TYR A 127 -1.34 -8.05 -0.86
N GLU A 128 -1.23 -6.95 -1.60
CA GLU A 128 -1.63 -5.63 -1.09
C GLU A 128 -3.13 -5.60 -0.77
N ARG A 129 -3.99 -6.17 -1.62
CA ARG A 129 -5.43 -6.24 -1.36
C ARG A 129 -5.77 -6.91 -0.04
N PHE A 130 -5.34 -8.16 0.13
CA PHE A 130 -5.79 -8.98 1.26
C PHE A 130 -4.93 -8.78 2.52
N ALA A 131 -3.62 -8.56 2.40
CA ALA A 131 -2.76 -8.39 3.57
C ALA A 131 -2.70 -6.94 4.08
N VAL A 132 -3.11 -5.96 3.26
CA VAL A 132 -3.01 -4.54 3.62
C VAL A 132 -4.35 -3.84 3.47
N GLU A 133 -4.90 -3.71 2.27
CA GLU A 133 -6.05 -2.84 2.01
C GLU A 133 -7.28 -3.23 2.83
N GLU A 134 -7.65 -4.52 2.84
CA GLU A 134 -8.80 -5.01 3.63
C GLU A 134 -8.56 -4.83 5.13
N ASN A 135 -7.33 -5.05 5.60
CA ASN A 135 -6.96 -4.81 7.00
C ASN A 135 -7.04 -3.33 7.39
N VAL A 136 -6.68 -2.42 6.47
CA VAL A 136 -6.79 -0.96 6.67
C VAL A 136 -8.25 -0.53 6.61
N HIS A 137 -9.05 -1.11 5.71
CA HIS A 137 -10.49 -0.90 5.64
C HIS A 137 -11.18 -1.25 6.96
N ASP A 138 -10.83 -2.39 7.57
CA ASP A 138 -11.40 -2.81 8.85
C ASP A 138 -11.04 -1.83 9.98
N ILE A 139 -9.78 -1.35 10.03
CA ILE A 139 -9.37 -0.31 10.98
C ILE A 139 -10.18 0.97 10.82
N ILE A 140 -10.32 1.45 9.58
CA ILE A 140 -11.07 2.68 9.31
C ILE A 140 -12.56 2.49 9.62
N THR A 141 -13.12 1.32 9.34
CA THR A 141 -14.52 0.99 9.69
C THR A 141 -14.76 1.12 11.19
N GLU A 142 -13.85 0.63 12.03
CA GLU A 142 -13.95 0.78 13.49
C GLU A 142 -13.78 2.25 13.93
N LEU A 143 -12.87 3.00 13.32
CA LEU A 143 -12.71 4.43 13.59
C LEU A 143 -13.95 5.23 13.21
N CYS A 144 -14.63 4.89 12.11
CA CYS A 144 -15.86 5.53 11.68
C CYS A 144 -17.03 5.36 12.68
N LYS A 145 -16.93 4.45 13.64
CA LYS A 145 -17.94 4.35 14.71
C LYS A 145 -17.82 5.46 15.75
N LEU A 146 -16.69 6.18 15.76
CA LEU A 146 -16.40 7.26 16.70
C LEU A 146 -16.50 8.62 16.00
N PRO A 147 -17.49 9.46 16.32
CA PRO A 147 -17.65 10.77 15.69
C PRO A 147 -16.40 11.65 15.78
N ALA A 148 -15.75 11.70 16.95
CA ALA A 148 -14.52 12.47 17.14
C ALA A 148 -13.36 12.02 16.23
N ALA A 149 -13.23 10.71 15.98
CA ALA A 149 -12.21 10.19 15.07
C ALA A 149 -12.55 10.49 13.61
N ARG A 150 -13.82 10.40 13.23
CA ARG A 150 -14.30 10.80 11.89
C ARG A 150 -13.97 12.26 11.60
N ASP A 151 -14.23 13.14 12.56
CA ASP A 151 -13.99 14.57 12.45
C ASP A 151 -12.48 14.88 12.39
N GLU A 152 -11.66 14.25 13.25
CA GLU A 152 -10.21 14.48 13.29
C GLU A 152 -9.52 14.05 11.99
N PHE A 153 -9.88 12.88 11.46
CA PHE A 153 -9.21 12.30 10.28
C PHE A 153 -9.94 12.58 8.96
N GLY A 154 -11.11 13.24 8.99
CA GLY A 154 -11.93 13.50 7.82
C GLY A 154 -12.37 12.24 7.08
N LEU A 155 -12.79 11.20 7.80
CA LEU A 155 -13.05 9.85 7.25
C LEU A 155 -14.34 9.72 6.46
N GLY A 156 -15.25 10.71 6.53
CA GLY A 156 -16.58 10.54 5.94
C GLY A 156 -17.29 9.34 6.55
N ASP A 157 -17.91 8.51 5.73
CA ASP A 157 -18.50 7.22 6.11
C ASP A 157 -17.52 6.04 5.96
N GLY A 158 -16.30 6.29 5.49
CA GLY A 158 -15.25 5.29 5.36
C GLY A 158 -14.45 5.46 4.08
N ILE A 159 -13.75 4.39 3.69
CA ILE A 159 -12.94 4.36 2.48
C ILE A 159 -13.29 3.18 1.58
N GLN A 160 -13.02 3.34 0.29
CA GLN A 160 -13.15 2.30 -0.72
C GLN A 160 -11.87 2.20 -1.54
N PHE A 161 -11.39 0.98 -1.70
CA PHE A 161 -10.26 0.65 -2.58
C PHE A 161 -10.80 0.15 -3.93
N SER A 162 -10.37 0.77 -5.03
CA SER A 162 -10.77 0.39 -6.39
C SER A 162 -9.55 0.22 -7.30
N ASN A 163 -9.60 -0.82 -8.15
CA ASN A 163 -8.69 -0.98 -9.27
C ASN A 163 -9.42 -0.53 -10.54
N HIS A 164 -8.97 0.54 -11.19
CA HIS A 164 -9.61 1.05 -12.41
C HIS A 164 -9.42 0.16 -13.63
N ALA A 165 -8.65 -0.94 -13.53
CA ALA A 165 -8.58 -1.94 -14.60
C ALA A 165 -9.95 -2.56 -14.95
N ASN A 166 -10.93 -2.53 -14.02
CA ASN A 166 -12.26 -3.11 -14.22
C ASN A 166 -13.43 -2.11 -14.14
N SER A 167 -13.17 -0.79 -14.07
CA SER A 167 -14.25 0.21 -14.20
C SER A 167 -14.58 0.40 -15.68
N LEU A 168 -15.29 -0.58 -16.23
CA LEU A 168 -16.07 -0.43 -17.45
C LEU A 168 -17.17 0.60 -17.18
N ASN A 169 -16.88 1.87 -17.42
CA ASN A 169 -17.82 2.75 -18.08
C ASN A 169 -17.13 3.26 -19.35
N GLU A 170 -17.46 2.57 -20.44
CA GLU A 170 -17.76 3.24 -21.70
C GLU A 170 -18.85 4.29 -21.39
N ASN A 171 -18.74 5.49 -21.97
CA ASN A 171 -19.67 6.63 -21.85
C ASN A 171 -19.34 7.70 -20.80
N GLU A 172 -18.14 8.26 -20.85
CA GLU A 172 -17.98 9.70 -20.61
C GLU A 172 -17.08 10.25 -21.71
N ASP A 173 -17.69 10.56 -22.87
CA ASP A 173 -17.14 11.50 -23.84
C ASP A 173 -17.12 12.89 -23.18
N ILE A 174 -16.22 13.12 -22.23
CA ILE A 174 -15.94 14.46 -21.73
C ILE A 174 -15.01 15.09 -22.76
N GLU A 175 -15.53 16.13 -23.42
CA GLU A 175 -14.86 16.93 -24.45
C GLU A 175 -13.42 17.22 -24.06
N ALA A 176 -12.50 16.89 -24.97
CA ALA A 176 -11.08 17.12 -24.81
C ALA A 176 -10.80 18.60 -24.52
N ASP A 177 -10.39 18.91 -23.29
CA ASP A 177 -9.85 20.23 -22.98
C ASP A 177 -8.46 20.37 -23.61
N ALA A 178 -8.42 21.04 -24.76
CA ALA A 178 -7.21 21.31 -25.56
C ALA A 178 -6.19 22.23 -24.84
N SER A 179 -6.42 22.60 -23.58
CA SER A 179 -5.53 23.45 -22.78
C SER A 179 -4.50 22.71 -21.93
N GLN A 180 -4.58 21.38 -21.82
CA GLN A 180 -3.65 20.58 -21.01
C GLN A 180 -2.31 20.30 -21.74
N PRO A 181 -1.14 20.61 -21.16
CA PRO A 181 0.16 20.45 -21.82
C PRO A 181 0.68 19.00 -21.94
N SER A 182 0.05 18.02 -21.27
CA SER A 182 0.42 16.60 -21.37
C SER A 182 -0.25 15.93 -22.59
N SER A 183 0.53 15.21 -23.40
CA SER A 183 0.00 14.42 -24.52
C SER A 183 -0.63 13.09 -24.09
N VAL A 184 -0.48 12.71 -22.81
CA VAL A 184 -1.15 11.56 -22.20
C VAL A 184 -2.41 12.07 -21.50
N HIS A 185 -3.55 11.92 -22.17
CA HIS A 185 -4.87 12.22 -21.60
C HIS A 185 -5.40 10.96 -20.92
N HIS A 186 -5.84 11.10 -19.66
CA HIS A 186 -6.43 10.02 -18.84
C HIS A 186 -5.56 8.75 -18.76
N PRO A 187 -4.62 8.67 -17.81
CA PRO A 187 -3.77 7.49 -17.66
C PRO A 187 -4.63 6.29 -17.21
N ARG A 188 -4.95 5.38 -18.14
CA ARG A 188 -5.39 4.00 -17.82
C ARG A 188 -4.35 3.05 -18.39
N PRO A 189 -3.50 2.45 -17.55
CA PRO A 189 -3.84 1.20 -16.84
C PRO A 189 -3.25 1.05 -15.40
N ASP A 190 -3.77 0.06 -14.65
CA ASP A 190 -3.32 -0.46 -13.33
C ASP A 190 -3.23 0.53 -12.14
N GLN A 191 -4.11 1.54 -12.09
CA GLN A 191 -4.18 2.45 -10.95
C GLN A 191 -5.08 1.88 -9.85
N PHE A 192 -4.48 1.78 -8.66
CA PHE A 192 -5.16 1.45 -7.42
C PHE A 192 -5.47 2.75 -6.69
N CYS A 193 -6.76 3.03 -6.51
CA CYS A 193 -7.23 4.27 -5.92
C CYS A 193 -7.89 4.02 -4.57
N ILE A 194 -7.74 4.98 -3.68
CA ILE A 194 -8.40 5.02 -2.39
C ILE A 194 -9.37 6.20 -2.42
N HIS A 195 -10.65 5.91 -2.27
CA HIS A 195 -11.70 6.90 -2.22
C HIS A 195 -12.21 7.06 -0.79
N ARG A 196 -12.54 8.28 -0.39
CA ARG A 196 -13.45 8.53 0.74
C ARG A 196 -14.87 8.37 0.25
N VAL A 197 -15.71 7.74 1.05
CA VAL A 197 -17.14 7.62 0.81
C VAL A 197 -17.86 8.58 1.76
N ASP A 198 -18.72 9.44 1.22
CA ASP A 198 -19.61 10.32 1.98
C ASP A 198 -21.02 10.15 1.41
N ASP A 199 -22.00 9.63 2.16
CA ASP A 199 -23.41 9.38 1.79
C ASP A 199 -23.66 8.95 0.31
N ASN A 200 -23.64 9.90 -0.63
CA ASN A 200 -23.92 9.72 -2.05
C ASN A 200 -22.74 10.06 -2.99
N THR A 201 -21.56 10.38 -2.46
CA THR A 201 -20.39 10.84 -3.22
C THR A 201 -19.14 10.08 -2.84
N THR A 202 -18.26 9.89 -3.81
CA THR A 202 -16.93 9.33 -3.61
C THR A 202 -15.88 10.36 -4.03
N THR A 203 -14.94 10.64 -3.13
CA THR A 203 -13.84 11.58 -3.39
C THR A 203 -12.53 10.82 -3.44
N LEU A 204 -11.73 10.99 -4.51
CA LEU A 204 -10.41 10.38 -4.59
C LEU A 204 -9.49 11.00 -3.52
N LEU A 205 -8.94 10.17 -2.63
CA LEU A 205 -7.99 10.61 -1.60
C LEU A 205 -6.55 10.48 -2.07
N THR A 206 -6.24 9.37 -2.73
CA THR A 206 -4.90 9.06 -3.20
C THR A 206 -4.95 7.96 -4.26
N SER A 207 -3.94 7.95 -5.12
CA SER A 207 -3.61 6.85 -6.02
C SER A 207 -2.42 6.05 -5.47
N VAL A 208 -2.20 4.88 -6.05
CA VAL A 208 -1.12 3.98 -5.67
C VAL A 208 -0.60 3.24 -6.89
N GLU A 209 0.72 3.20 -7.04
CA GLU A 209 1.40 2.50 -8.12
C GLU A 209 2.02 1.18 -7.60
N TYR A 210 1.60 0.06 -8.19
CA TYR A 210 2.11 -1.28 -7.87
C TYR A 210 3.19 -1.70 -8.85
N LYS A 211 4.45 -1.78 -8.38
CA LYS A 211 5.56 -2.31 -9.17
C LYS A 211 6.13 -3.56 -8.50
N PRO A 212 5.97 -4.76 -9.09
CA PRO A 212 6.49 -5.99 -8.50
C PRO A 212 7.97 -5.91 -8.11
N PRO A 213 8.38 -6.59 -7.04
CA PRO A 213 9.74 -6.50 -6.54
C PRO A 213 10.82 -6.95 -7.53
N HIS A 214 10.53 -7.83 -8.51
CA HIS A 214 11.48 -8.18 -9.56
C HIS A 214 11.62 -7.10 -10.64
N LYS A 215 10.62 -6.22 -10.82
CA LYS A 215 10.67 -5.05 -11.71
C LYS A 215 11.22 -3.81 -10.98
N LEU A 216 10.97 -3.67 -9.68
CA LEU A 216 11.49 -2.59 -8.84
C LEU A 216 12.06 -3.13 -7.50
N PRO A 217 13.28 -3.70 -7.50
CA PRO A 217 13.87 -4.28 -6.30
C PRO A 217 14.18 -3.24 -5.21
N VAL A 218 14.14 -3.66 -3.94
CA VAL A 218 14.52 -2.82 -2.79
C VAL A 218 15.96 -2.30 -2.90
N ALA A 219 16.88 -3.10 -3.45
CA ALA A 219 18.26 -2.65 -3.68
C ALA A 219 18.32 -1.49 -4.70
N THR A 220 17.49 -1.54 -5.74
CA THR A 220 17.37 -0.46 -6.72
C THR A 220 16.74 0.78 -6.10
N LEU A 221 15.68 0.62 -5.29
CA LEU A 221 15.08 1.73 -4.53
C LEU A 221 16.12 2.44 -3.66
N ARG A 222 16.89 1.68 -2.86
CA ARG A 222 17.95 2.24 -1.99
C ARG A 222 19.06 2.94 -2.76
N MET A 223 19.39 2.47 -3.96
CA MET A 223 20.45 3.06 -4.78
C MET A 223 19.96 4.28 -5.57
N GLY A 224 18.71 4.26 -6.04
CA GLY A 224 18.15 5.27 -6.94
C GLY A 224 17.46 6.43 -6.23
N LEU A 225 16.93 6.23 -5.01
CA LEU A 225 16.32 7.29 -4.21
C LEU A 225 17.41 8.15 -3.55
N ARG A 226 17.55 9.38 -4.03
CA ARG A 226 18.37 10.43 -3.41
C ARG A 226 17.82 11.81 -3.77
N PRO A 227 18.18 12.84 -3.00
CA PRO A 227 17.95 14.22 -3.41
C PRO A 227 18.60 14.49 -4.78
N MET A 228 17.84 15.05 -5.72
CA MET A 228 18.33 15.41 -7.06
C MET A 228 17.46 16.47 -7.75
N ASP A 229 18.05 17.18 -8.71
CA ASP A 229 17.30 17.92 -9.74
C ASP A 229 16.90 16.91 -10.81
N LEU A 230 15.73 16.30 -10.65
CA LEU A 230 15.30 15.15 -11.44
C LEU A 230 15.17 15.54 -12.92
N TRP A 231 14.66 16.74 -13.22
CA TRP A 231 14.57 17.22 -14.59
C TRP A 231 15.96 17.35 -15.22
N LYS A 232 16.90 18.03 -14.55
CA LYS A 232 18.24 18.25 -15.10
C LYS A 232 19.06 16.97 -15.19
N ASP A 233 19.05 16.18 -14.12
CA ASP A 233 19.94 15.02 -13.96
C ASP A 233 19.44 13.82 -14.76
N MET A 234 18.12 13.66 -14.93
CA MET A 234 17.53 12.47 -15.55
C MET A 234 16.79 12.70 -16.86
N VAL A 235 16.11 13.83 -17.03
CA VAL A 235 15.30 14.08 -18.23
C VAL A 235 16.09 14.83 -19.31
N ARG A 236 16.76 15.91 -18.92
CA ARG A 236 17.53 16.77 -19.83
C ARG A 236 18.90 16.18 -20.16
N SER A 237 19.47 15.38 -19.27
CA SER A 237 20.81 14.80 -19.47
C SER A 237 20.79 13.66 -20.49
N ASN A 238 21.46 13.85 -21.63
CA ASN A 238 21.71 12.79 -22.61
C ASN A 238 22.98 11.98 -22.32
N LYS A 239 23.60 12.17 -21.15
CA LYS A 239 24.87 11.54 -20.79
C LYS A 239 24.64 10.26 -19.99
N ILE A 240 24.90 9.12 -20.63
CA ILE A 240 24.94 7.83 -19.94
C ILE A 240 26.37 7.57 -19.49
N PRO A 241 26.63 7.34 -18.19
CA PRO A 241 27.97 6.99 -17.71
C PRO A 241 28.50 5.71 -18.37
N THR A 242 29.79 5.70 -18.70
CA THR A 242 30.50 4.54 -19.25
C THR A 242 31.15 3.68 -18.17
N ASP A 243 31.54 4.30 -17.06
CA ASP A 243 32.05 3.58 -15.88
C ASP A 243 30.97 2.64 -15.32
N GLN A 244 31.37 1.43 -14.92
CA GLN A 244 30.44 0.37 -14.57
C GLN A 244 29.63 0.71 -13.30
N GLU A 245 30.26 1.27 -12.27
CA GLU A 245 29.57 1.63 -11.02
C GLU A 245 28.63 2.81 -11.24
N ALA A 246 29.12 3.86 -11.93
CA ALA A 246 28.32 5.03 -12.26
C ALA A 246 27.11 4.65 -13.14
N LYS A 247 27.28 3.71 -14.08
CA LYS A 247 26.21 3.21 -14.93
C LYS A 247 25.17 2.41 -14.15
N LEU A 248 25.59 1.60 -13.18
CA LEU A 248 24.65 0.89 -12.29
C LEU A 248 23.80 1.88 -11.50
N ARG A 249 24.42 2.91 -10.91
CA ARG A 249 23.72 3.97 -10.18
C ARG A 249 22.75 4.72 -11.09
N TYR A 250 23.20 5.17 -12.26
CA TYR A 250 22.36 5.83 -13.25
C TYR A 250 21.15 4.98 -13.67
N ASN A 251 21.34 3.67 -13.88
CA ASN A 251 20.24 2.78 -14.22
C ASN A 251 19.23 2.62 -13.07
N ALA A 252 19.71 2.57 -11.82
CA ALA A 252 18.85 2.52 -10.65
C ALA A 252 18.05 3.82 -10.49
N GLU A 253 18.71 4.98 -10.57
CA GLU A 253 18.08 6.31 -10.55
C GLU A 253 17.02 6.42 -11.64
N ARG A 254 17.37 6.08 -12.88
CA ARG A 254 16.46 6.13 -14.02
C ARG A 254 15.23 5.22 -13.82
N LEU A 255 15.43 4.02 -13.30
CA LEU A 255 14.33 3.07 -13.07
C LEU A 255 13.38 3.55 -11.97
N VAL A 256 13.93 4.01 -10.84
CA VAL A 256 13.17 4.58 -9.72
C VAL A 256 12.41 5.83 -10.18
N CYS A 257 13.10 6.79 -10.80
CA CYS A 257 12.49 8.01 -11.30
C CYS A 257 11.39 7.70 -12.32
N SER A 258 11.56 6.70 -13.18
CA SER A 258 10.51 6.30 -14.11
C SER A 258 9.23 5.85 -13.41
N ALA A 259 9.33 5.11 -12.30
CA ALA A 259 8.17 4.74 -11.49
C ALA A 259 7.56 5.94 -10.77
N LEU A 260 8.39 6.81 -10.17
CA LEU A 260 7.91 7.99 -9.45
C LEU A 260 7.22 9.00 -10.37
N VAL A 261 7.75 9.23 -11.58
CA VAL A 261 7.12 10.13 -12.56
C VAL A 261 5.80 9.56 -13.08
N GLN A 262 5.66 8.24 -13.17
CA GLN A 262 4.36 7.64 -13.51
C GLN A 262 3.29 7.99 -12.49
N GLU A 263 3.62 7.88 -11.20
CA GLU A 263 2.70 8.19 -10.11
C GLU A 263 2.48 9.71 -9.93
N TYR A 264 3.57 10.49 -9.95
CA TYR A 264 3.49 11.96 -9.87
C TYR A 264 2.61 12.56 -10.96
N HIS A 265 2.61 11.97 -12.16
CA HIS A 265 1.73 12.41 -13.23
C HIS A 265 0.25 12.29 -12.86
N VAL A 266 -0.14 11.19 -12.21
CA VAL A 266 -1.50 10.96 -11.70
C VAL A 266 -1.80 11.98 -10.61
N MET A 267 -0.87 12.18 -9.66
CA MET A 267 -1.03 13.19 -8.61
C MET A 267 -1.34 14.58 -9.19
N ILE A 268 -0.66 15.00 -10.25
CA ILE A 268 -0.90 16.30 -10.88
C ILE A 268 -2.23 16.34 -11.64
N GLN A 269 -2.60 15.26 -12.34
CA GLN A 269 -3.85 15.23 -13.11
C GLN A 269 -5.09 15.20 -12.22
N GLU A 270 -5.01 14.46 -11.12
CA GLU A 270 -6.12 14.26 -10.19
C GLU A 270 -6.09 15.24 -9.00
N GLY A 271 -5.08 16.12 -8.91
CA GLY A 271 -4.96 17.12 -7.85
C GLY A 271 -4.65 16.55 -6.46
N LEU A 272 -3.86 15.47 -6.39
CA LEU A 272 -3.54 14.76 -5.16
C LEU A 272 -2.28 15.32 -4.49
N GLU A 273 -2.38 15.65 -3.20
CA GLU A 273 -1.21 16.02 -2.40
C GLU A 273 -0.37 14.80 -2.01
N TYR A 274 -0.99 13.63 -1.82
CA TYR A 274 -0.29 12.43 -1.34
C TYR A 274 -0.48 11.25 -2.28
N SER A 275 0.56 10.42 -2.38
CA SER A 275 0.51 9.13 -3.06
C SER A 275 1.63 8.20 -2.57
N TYR A 276 1.65 6.95 -3.04
CA TYR A 276 2.81 6.09 -2.86
C TYR A 276 3.02 5.07 -3.98
N VAL A 277 4.27 4.62 -4.10
CA VAL A 277 4.66 3.46 -4.90
C VAL A 277 5.01 2.31 -3.97
N THR A 278 4.51 1.11 -4.24
CA THR A 278 4.83 -0.10 -3.46
C THR A 278 5.27 -1.25 -4.33
N ASN A 279 6.14 -2.10 -3.77
CA ASN A 279 6.49 -3.40 -4.33
C ASN A 279 6.12 -4.57 -3.40
N GLY A 280 5.27 -4.32 -2.38
CA GLY A 280 4.88 -5.30 -1.36
C GLY A 280 5.88 -5.42 -0.21
N THR A 281 7.16 -5.12 -0.45
CA THR A 281 8.23 -5.20 0.56
C THR A 281 8.75 -3.84 1.03
N ALA A 282 8.55 -2.80 0.21
CA ALA A 282 8.94 -1.43 0.47
C ALA A 282 7.89 -0.48 -0.11
N ARG A 283 7.73 0.67 0.54
CA ARG A 283 6.87 1.77 0.10
C ARG A 283 7.68 3.04 -0.03
N VAL A 284 7.40 3.81 -1.07
CA VAL A 284 7.91 5.16 -1.28
C VAL A 284 6.73 6.10 -1.19
N LEU A 285 6.66 6.90 -0.14
CA LEU A 285 5.60 7.87 0.08
C LEU A 285 5.95 9.17 -0.65
N LEU A 286 4.96 9.74 -1.33
CA LEU A 286 5.08 10.93 -2.16
C LEU A 286 4.19 12.03 -1.61
N ARG A 287 4.71 13.25 -1.77
CA ARG A 287 4.07 14.52 -1.47
C ARG A 287 4.56 15.57 -2.47
#